data_AF-A0A9K3JKG1-F1
#
_entry.id   AF-A0A9K3JKG1-F1
#
_cell.length_a   1.000
_cell.length_b   1.000
_cell.length_c   1.000
_cell.angle_alpha   90.00
_cell.angle_beta   90.00
_cell.angle_gamma   90.00
#
_symmetry.space_group_name_H-M   'P 1'
#
loop_
_entity.id
_entity.type
_entity.pdbx_description
1 polymer ?
#
loop_
_entity_poly.entity_id
_entity_poly.type
_entity_poly.pdbx_seq_one_letter_code
_entity_poly.pdbx_strand_id
1 'polypeptide(L)'
;MSTCGEIQLEGCYVKYNNTSFFGAPDKMEVCRRCGPSVGYNSDVLNRIDSALAFLVGGNGEYFREGDFGSIQGVAQCIQDLSLSDCQDCLSEATRRLRSVCETSSWG
;
A
#
# COMPACT_ATOMS: atom_id res chain seq x y z
N MET A 1 14.17 -2.46 29.04
CA MET A 1 14.65 -2.88 27.71
C MET A 1 13.45 -2.84 26.76
N SER A 2 13.60 -2.33 25.54
CA SER A 2 12.49 -2.33 24.57
C SER A 2 12.23 -3.75 24.10
N THR A 3 10.97 -4.19 24.12
CA THR A 3 10.56 -5.55 23.74
C THR A 3 10.06 -5.65 22.30
N CYS A 4 9.76 -4.51 21.67
CA CYS A 4 9.34 -4.41 20.27
C CYS A 4 9.70 -3.05 19.68
N GLY A 5 9.67 -2.96 18.35
CA GLY A 5 9.82 -1.72 17.61
C GLY A 5 9.58 -1.93 16.12
N GLU A 6 9.08 -0.89 15.46
CA GLU A 6 8.71 -0.89 14.05
C GLU A 6 9.04 0.47 13.44
N ILE A 7 9.70 0.49 12.28
CA ILE A 7 10.03 1.72 11.54
C ILE A 7 9.88 1.49 10.04
N GLN A 8 9.14 2.39 9.39
CA GLN A 8 8.99 2.47 7.94
C GLN A 8 9.69 3.73 7.45
N LEU A 9 10.62 3.56 6.51
CA LEU A 9 11.25 4.60 5.71
C LEU A 9 10.86 4.39 4.24
N GLU A 10 11.18 5.33 3.35
CA GLU A 10 10.84 5.19 1.91
C GLU A 10 11.49 3.94 1.28
N GLY A 11 12.72 3.60 1.68
CA GLY A 11 13.47 2.48 1.10
C GLY A 11 13.50 1.20 1.93
N CYS A 12 13.01 1.22 3.18
CA CYS A 12 13.09 0.04 4.03
C CYS A 12 12.07 0.03 5.17
N TYR A 13 11.81 -1.17 5.66
CA TYR A 13 10.97 -1.45 6.81
C TYR A 13 11.71 -2.38 7.77
N VAL A 14 11.70 -2.05 9.06
CA VAL A 14 12.31 -2.88 10.10
C VAL A 14 11.32 -3.08 11.24
N LYS A 15 11.08 -4.34 11.59
CA LYS A 15 10.25 -4.75 12.73
C LYS A 15 10.96 -5.79 13.57
N TYR A 16 10.91 -5.63 14.89
CA TYR A 16 11.31 -6.64 15.85
C TYR A 16 10.28 -6.74 16.98
N ASN A 17 10.13 -7.94 17.53
CA ASN A 17 9.21 -8.21 18.63
C ASN A 17 9.68 -9.46 19.39
N ASN A 18 9.28 -9.58 20.66
CA ASN A 18 9.53 -10.77 21.48
C ASN A 18 8.53 -11.92 21.19
N THR A 19 7.41 -11.61 20.53
CA THR A 19 6.47 -12.59 19.99
C THR A 19 6.70 -12.77 18.49
N SER A 20 6.56 -14.00 17.99
CA SER A 20 6.68 -14.28 16.56
C SER A 20 5.53 -13.62 15.79
N PHE A 21 5.86 -12.94 14.70
CA PHE A 21 4.90 -12.32 13.76
C PHE A 21 5.09 -12.83 12.32
N PHE A 22 6.08 -13.70 12.08
CA PHE A 22 6.39 -14.19 10.74
C PHE A 22 5.23 -14.98 10.14
N GLY A 23 4.81 -14.59 8.93
CA GLY A 23 3.74 -15.24 8.19
C GLY A 23 2.34 -15.05 8.78
N ALA A 24 2.19 -14.15 9.75
CA ALA A 24 0.90 -13.78 10.30
C ALA A 24 0.36 -12.54 9.56
N PRO A 25 -0.73 -12.64 8.79
CA PRO A 25 -1.30 -11.48 8.13
C PRO A 25 -1.84 -10.47 9.15
N ASP A 26 -1.38 -9.23 9.05
CA ASP A 26 -1.90 -8.08 9.80
C ASP A 26 -2.25 -6.96 8.80
N LYS A 27 -3.52 -6.57 8.79
CA LYS A 27 -4.08 -5.55 7.88
C LYS A 27 -4.50 -4.29 8.64
N MET A 28 -4.05 -4.11 9.87
CA MET A 28 -4.30 -2.90 10.63
C MET A 28 -3.63 -1.70 9.94
N GLU A 29 -4.36 -0.60 9.77
CA GLU A 29 -3.77 0.61 9.20
C GLU A 29 -2.85 1.27 10.23
N VAL A 30 -1.58 1.43 9.86
CA VAL A 30 -0.58 2.09 10.72
C VAL A 30 -0.47 3.58 10.40
N CYS A 31 -0.45 3.93 9.13
CA CYS A 31 -0.36 5.32 8.67
C CYS A 31 -1.17 5.51 7.40
N ARG A 32 -1.77 6.70 7.29
CA ARG A 32 -2.42 7.18 6.07
C ARG A 32 -2.06 8.66 5.91
N ARG A 33 -1.67 9.04 4.71
CA ARG A 33 -1.53 10.43 4.30
C ARG A 33 -2.23 10.64 2.97
N CYS A 34 -2.92 11.76 2.86
CA CYS A 34 -3.53 12.24 1.64
C CYS A 34 -3.00 13.66 1.42
N GLY A 35 -2.59 13.98 0.20
CA GLY A 35 -2.27 15.35 -0.19
C GLY A 35 -3.52 16.23 -0.28
N PRO A 36 -3.36 17.51 -0.67
CA PRO A 36 -4.51 18.38 -0.88
C PRO A 36 -5.45 17.84 -1.96
N SER A 37 -6.75 18.09 -1.80
CA SER A 37 -7.75 17.77 -2.81
C SER A 37 -7.50 18.58 -4.08
N VAL A 38 -7.49 17.92 -5.23
CA VAL A 38 -7.36 18.53 -6.56
C VAL A 38 -8.71 18.72 -7.25
N GLY A 39 -9.81 18.49 -6.53
CA GLY A 39 -11.16 18.49 -7.09
C GLY A 39 -11.48 17.23 -7.89
N TYR A 40 -12.70 17.16 -8.40
CA TYR A 40 -13.13 16.02 -9.23
C TYR A 40 -12.62 16.18 -10.66
N ASN A 41 -11.84 15.20 -11.12
CA ASN A 41 -11.39 15.09 -12.51
C ASN A 41 -11.46 13.62 -12.92
N SER A 42 -12.40 13.27 -13.80
CA SER A 42 -12.66 11.89 -14.21
C SER A 42 -11.44 11.23 -14.87
N ASP A 43 -10.66 11.97 -15.65
CA ASP A 43 -9.49 11.41 -16.35
C ASP A 43 -8.38 11.06 -15.36
N VAL A 44 -8.15 11.93 -14.36
CA VAL A 44 -7.20 11.66 -13.28
C VAL A 44 -7.66 10.49 -12.42
N LEU A 45 -8.94 10.45 -12.04
CA LEU A 45 -9.50 9.37 -11.23
C LEU A 45 -9.44 8.02 -11.96
N ASN A 46 -9.71 7.99 -13.27
CA ASN A 46 -9.58 6.78 -14.09
C ASN A 46 -8.13 6.29 -14.18
N ARG A 47 -7.14 7.19 -14.20
CA ARG A 47 -5.71 6.83 -14.13
C ARG A 47 -5.34 6.27 -12.76
N ILE A 48 -5.85 6.85 -11.68
CA ILE A 48 -5.69 6.32 -10.33
C ILE A 48 -6.33 4.92 -10.23
N ASP A 49 -7.54 4.72 -10.75
CA ASP A 49 -8.18 3.39 -10.78
C ASP A 49 -7.34 2.37 -11.55
N SER A 50 -6.79 2.76 -12.70
CA SER A 50 -5.91 1.90 -13.48
C SER A 50 -4.64 1.53 -12.72
N ALA A 51 -4.03 2.50 -12.02
CA ALA A 51 -2.86 2.27 -11.20
C ALA A 51 -3.16 1.31 -10.03
N LEU A 52 -4.24 1.56 -9.29
CA LEU A 52 -4.67 0.72 -8.18
C LEU A 52 -5.02 -0.70 -8.64
N ALA A 53 -5.71 -0.85 -9.77
CA ALA A 53 -6.05 -2.15 -10.35
C ALA A 53 -4.78 -2.94 -10.73
N PHE A 54 -3.76 -2.29 -11.27
CA PHE A 54 -2.48 -2.94 -11.57
C PHE A 54 -1.73 -3.35 -10.30
N LEU A 55 -1.61 -2.43 -9.33
CA LEU A 55 -0.90 -2.69 -8.07
C LEU A 55 -1.56 -3.82 -7.27
N VAL A 56 -2.89 -3.95 -7.33
CA VAL A 56 -3.59 -5.08 -6.73
C VAL A 56 -3.51 -6.31 -7.63
N GLY A 57 -3.60 -6.22 -8.95
CA GLY A 57 -3.66 -7.38 -9.84
C GLY A 57 -2.35 -8.16 -10.07
N GLY A 58 -1.25 -7.78 -9.43
CA GLY A 58 0.12 -8.26 -9.73
C GLY A 58 0.32 -9.78 -9.80
N ASN A 59 1.36 -10.20 -10.54
CA ASN A 59 1.62 -11.57 -10.98
C ASN A 59 2.27 -12.47 -9.89
N GLY A 60 1.86 -12.33 -8.63
CA GLY A 60 2.49 -13.03 -7.51
C GLY A 60 3.81 -12.39 -7.07
N GLU A 61 3.95 -11.08 -7.24
CA GLU A 61 5.11 -10.30 -6.79
C GLU A 61 4.81 -9.57 -5.48
N TYR A 62 5.82 -9.47 -4.62
CA TYR A 62 5.72 -8.76 -3.33
C TYR A 62 5.96 -7.25 -3.45
N PHE A 63 6.68 -6.81 -4.48
CA PHE A 63 6.92 -5.39 -4.78
C PHE A 63 6.41 -5.13 -6.19
N ARG A 64 5.65 -4.05 -6.37
CA ARG A 64 4.96 -3.72 -7.62
C ARG A 64 5.06 -2.22 -7.82
N GLU A 65 5.49 -1.82 -9.00
CA GLU A 65 5.55 -0.40 -9.39
C GLU A 65 5.03 -0.23 -10.81
N GLY A 66 4.47 0.94 -11.11
CA GLY A 66 3.99 1.25 -12.44
C GLY A 66 3.68 2.72 -12.66
N ASP A 67 3.80 3.12 -13.94
CA ASP A 67 3.50 4.46 -14.44
C ASP A 67 2.22 4.47 -15.27
N PHE A 68 1.30 5.39 -14.94
CA PHE A 68 -0.03 5.52 -15.53
C PHE A 68 -0.22 6.96 -16.05
N GLY A 69 0.69 7.38 -16.92
CA GLY A 69 0.76 8.74 -17.45
C GLY A 69 1.31 9.72 -16.41
N SER A 70 0.43 10.50 -15.78
CA SER A 70 0.80 11.46 -14.73
C SER A 70 0.74 10.90 -13.31
N ILE A 71 0.43 9.61 -13.17
CA ILE A 71 0.27 8.92 -11.88
C ILE A 71 1.34 7.84 -11.80
N GLN A 72 2.06 7.81 -10.69
CA GLN A 72 2.99 6.74 -10.34
C GLN A 72 2.43 6.00 -9.13
N GLY A 73 2.60 4.68 -9.11
CA GLY A 73 2.10 3.84 -8.04
C GLY A 73 3.13 2.82 -7.61
N VAL A 74 3.23 2.60 -6.29
CA VAL A 74 4.05 1.55 -5.69
C VAL A 74 3.21 0.81 -4.65
N ALA A 75 3.36 -0.51 -4.60
CA ALA A 75 2.78 -1.37 -3.58
C ALA A 75 3.81 -2.40 -3.15
N GLN A 76 3.93 -2.61 -1.83
CA GLN A 76 4.86 -3.58 -1.27
C GLN A 76 4.21 -4.36 -0.13
N CYS A 77 4.40 -5.67 -0.16
CA CYS A 77 4.11 -6.58 0.94
C CYS A 77 5.39 -6.95 1.68
N ILE A 78 5.25 -7.27 2.96
CA ILE A 78 6.33 -7.93 3.71
C ILE A 78 6.43 -9.37 3.20
N GLN A 79 7.65 -9.82 2.93
CA GLN A 79 7.91 -11.09 2.23
C GLN A 79 7.78 -12.34 3.10
N ASP A 80 7.44 -12.18 4.38
CA ASP A 80 7.10 -13.30 5.26
C ASP A 80 5.66 -13.80 5.04
N LEU A 81 4.82 -13.01 4.38
CA LEU A 81 3.45 -13.38 3.99
C LEU A 81 3.44 -14.35 2.80
N SER A 82 2.39 -15.18 2.72
CA SER A 82 2.08 -15.92 1.49
C SER A 82 1.67 -14.95 0.37
N LEU A 83 1.76 -15.40 -0.89
CA LEU A 83 1.32 -14.58 -2.02
C LEU A 83 -0.18 -14.24 -1.96
N SER A 84 -1.01 -15.15 -1.45
CA SER A 84 -2.43 -14.89 -1.21
C SER A 84 -2.65 -13.85 -0.11
N ASP A 85 -1.92 -13.95 1.00
CA ASP A 85 -2.06 -12.97 2.09
C ASP A 85 -1.57 -11.59 1.67
N CYS A 86 -0.49 -11.53 0.89
CA CYS A 86 0.00 -10.31 0.27
C CYS A 86 -1.08 -9.68 -0.63
N GLN A 87 -1.67 -10.49 -1.52
CA GLN A 87 -2.72 -10.06 -2.42
C GLN A 87 -3.93 -9.48 -1.68
N ASP A 88 -4.36 -10.15 -0.61
CA ASP A 88 -5.49 -9.68 0.19
C ASP A 88 -5.13 -8.43 1.03
N CYS A 89 -3.88 -8.29 1.46
CA CYS A 89 -3.40 -7.12 2.18
C CYS A 89 -3.38 -5.88 1.27
N LEU A 90 -2.84 -6.00 0.06
CA LEU A 90 -2.83 -4.91 -0.93
C LEU A 90 -4.24 -4.53 -1.38
N SER A 91 -5.14 -5.51 -1.51
CA SER A 91 -6.56 -5.26 -1.84
C SER A 91 -7.24 -4.39 -0.78
N GLU A 92 -7.03 -4.69 0.50
CA GLU A 92 -7.59 -3.92 1.61
C GLU A 92 -6.95 -2.51 1.71
N ALA A 93 -5.62 -2.41 1.55
CA ALA A 93 -4.92 -1.13 1.55
C ALA A 93 -5.42 -0.21 0.42
N THR A 94 -5.56 -0.75 -0.79
CA THR A 94 -6.06 -0.05 -1.97
C THR A 94 -7.51 0.42 -1.79
N ARG A 95 -8.38 -0.42 -1.23
CA ARG A 95 -9.76 -0.07 -0.91
C ARG A 95 -9.84 1.11 0.05
N ARG A 96 -9.03 1.11 1.12
CA ARG A 96 -8.96 2.21 2.09
C ARG A 96 -8.44 3.48 1.44
N LEU A 97 -7.34 3.39 0.70
CA LEU A 97 -6.73 4.52 0.00
C LEU A 97 -7.76 5.20 -0.93
N ARG A 98 -8.49 4.42 -1.73
CA ARG A 98 -9.50 4.96 -2.65
C ARG A 98 -10.69 5.60 -1.91
N SER A 99 -11.14 5.03 -0.80
CA SER A 99 -12.28 5.58 -0.04
C SER A 99 -11.97 6.88 0.69
N VAL A 100 -10.71 7.13 1.06
CA VAL A 100 -10.35 8.24 1.94
C VAL A 100 -9.57 9.33 1.22
N CYS A 101 -8.68 8.97 0.29
CA CYS A 101 -7.87 9.91 -0.48
C CYS A 101 -8.41 10.13 -1.90
N GLU A 102 -9.70 9.88 -2.15
CA GLU A 102 -10.31 9.79 -3.49
C GLU A 102 -9.87 10.91 -4.46
N THR A 103 -10.02 12.17 -4.05
CA THR A 103 -9.68 13.34 -4.88
C THR A 103 -8.36 13.99 -4.46
N SER A 104 -7.57 13.29 -3.64
CA SER A 104 -6.33 13.83 -3.08
C SER A 104 -5.16 13.62 -4.04
N SER A 105 -4.27 14.59 -4.07
CA SER A 105 -2.93 14.40 -4.62
C SER A 105 -2.04 13.61 -3.63
N TRP A 106 -0.80 13.35 -4.02
CA TRP A 106 0.21 12.76 -3.13
C TRP A 106 0.62 13.74 -2.01
N GLY A 107 0.88 13.25 -0.79
CA GLY A 107 1.26 14.08 0.37
C GLY A 107 1.78 13.29 1.57
#